data_AF-A0A6L8DI80-F1
#
_entry.id   AF-A0A6L8DI80-F1
#
_cell.length_a   1.000
_cell.length_b   1.000
_cell.length_c   1.000
_cell.angle_alpha   90.00
_cell.angle_beta   90.00
_cell.angle_gamma   90.00
#
_symmetry.space_group_name_H-M   'P 1'
#
loop_
_entity.id
_entity.type
_entity.pdbx_description
1 polymer ?
#
loop_
_entity_poly.entity_id
_entity_poly.type
_entity_poly.pdbx_seq_one_letter_code
_entity_poly.pdbx_strand_id
1 'polypeptide(L)'
;MIKNERQYLITKAQVSRFVQSLEGLSEEAGVHPLILKAQKEAVRSQLSDLEADLREYESLKAGEFKLDQLQTVKEIPTILIKARIAQGLSQKDLAERLGLKEQQIQRYEATDYASARLSRIREVAGALGVGD
;
A
#
# COMPACT_ATOMS: atom_id res chain seq x y z
N MET A 1 -2.84 -6.14 -5.21
CA MET A 1 -1.46 -5.81 -5.58
C MET A 1 -0.55 -7.04 -5.59
N ILE A 2 -0.01 -7.34 -6.77
CA ILE A 2 0.98 -8.39 -7.04
C ILE A 2 2.39 -7.87 -6.75
N LYS A 3 3.21 -8.65 -6.04
CA LYS A 3 4.54 -8.21 -5.57
C LYS A 3 5.70 -8.87 -6.31
N ASN A 4 5.46 -9.96 -7.04
CA ASN A 4 6.51 -10.73 -7.69
C ASN A 4 5.99 -11.56 -8.89
N GLU A 5 6.92 -12.06 -9.69
CA GLU A 5 6.62 -12.83 -10.92
C GLU A 5 5.82 -14.11 -10.64
N ARG A 6 6.09 -14.79 -9.52
CA ARG A 6 5.34 -15.99 -9.14
C ARG A 6 3.87 -15.65 -8.91
N GLN A 7 3.58 -14.59 -8.18
CA GLN A 7 2.23 -14.11 -7.95
C GLN A 7 1.57 -13.66 -9.25
N TYR A 8 2.30 -12.98 -10.14
CA TYR A 8 1.82 -12.60 -11.48
C TYR A 8 1.34 -13.81 -12.28
N LEU A 9 2.16 -14.87 -12.37
CA LEU A 9 1.80 -16.09 -13.10
C LEU A 9 0.58 -16.80 -12.50
N ILE A 10 0.49 -16.86 -11.16
CA ILE A 10 -0.66 -17.44 -10.46
C ILE A 10 -1.93 -16.64 -10.76
N THR A 11 -1.88 -15.31 -10.62
CA THR A 11 -3.03 -14.42 -10.88
C THR A 11 -3.47 -14.50 -12.34
N LYS A 12 -2.52 -14.56 -13.29
CA LYS A 12 -2.83 -14.72 -14.72
C LYS A 12 -3.54 -16.04 -15.02
N ALA A 13 -3.08 -17.14 -14.42
CA ALA A 13 -3.77 -18.42 -14.52
C ALA A 13 -5.17 -18.40 -13.88
N GLN A 14 -5.34 -17.67 -12.77
CA GLN A 14 -6.64 -17.49 -12.13
C GLN A 14 -7.60 -16.71 -13.05
N VAL A 15 -7.18 -15.59 -13.64
CA VAL A 15 -7.95 -14.83 -14.63
C VAL A 15 -8.45 -15.73 -15.75
N SER A 16 -7.57 -16.55 -16.35
CA SER A 16 -7.96 -17.49 -17.39
C SER A 16 -9.06 -18.48 -16.95
N ARG A 17 -8.99 -19.00 -15.72
CA ARG A 17 -10.02 -19.90 -15.18
C ARG A 17 -11.35 -19.18 -14.97
N PHE A 18 -11.33 -17.95 -14.46
CA PHE A 18 -12.53 -17.15 -14.24
C PHE A 18 -13.23 -16.81 -15.56
N VAL A 19 -12.47 -16.49 -16.61
CA VAL A 19 -12.99 -16.28 -17.96
C VAL A 19 -13.66 -17.55 -18.49
N GLN A 20 -13.00 -18.70 -18.38
CA GLN A 20 -13.58 -19.99 -18.80
C GLN A 20 -14.85 -20.34 -18.02
N SER A 21 -14.89 -20.06 -16.72
CA SER A 21 -16.10 -20.26 -15.91
C SER A 21 -17.25 -19.35 -16.34
N LEU A 22 -16.97 -18.09 -16.71
CA LEU A 22 -17.99 -17.18 -17.25
C LEU A 22 -18.55 -17.64 -18.60
N GLU A 23 -17.69 -18.17 -19.48
CA GLU A 23 -18.09 -18.72 -20.77
C GLU A 23 -18.94 -19.99 -20.62
N GLY A 24 -18.65 -20.81 -19.59
CA GLY A 24 -19.40 -22.02 -19.27
C GLY A 24 -20.73 -21.78 -18.53
N LEU A 25 -21.01 -20.56 -18.05
CA LEU A 25 -22.29 -20.23 -17.39
C LEU A 25 -23.42 -20.07 -18.42
N SER A 26 -24.03 -21.20 -18.79
CA SER A 26 -25.23 -21.26 -19.62
C SER A 26 -26.53 -21.12 -18.82
N GLU A 27 -27.63 -20.83 -19.52
CA GLU A 27 -28.98 -20.92 -18.95
C GLU A 27 -29.32 -22.39 -18.69
N GLU A 28 -28.96 -22.89 -17.51
CA GLU A 28 -29.40 -24.20 -17.05
C GLU A 28 -30.91 -24.21 -16.78
N ALA A 29 -31.58 -25.26 -17.25
CA ALA A 29 -33.01 -25.44 -17.04
C ALA A 29 -33.33 -25.50 -15.54
N GLY A 30 -34.01 -24.46 -15.02
CA GLY A 30 -34.42 -24.37 -13.62
C GLY A 30 -33.77 -23.23 -12.81
N VAL A 31 -32.79 -22.51 -13.36
CA VAL A 31 -32.20 -21.33 -12.69
C VAL A 31 -32.98 -20.07 -13.06
N HIS A 32 -33.42 -19.31 -12.06
CA HIS A 32 -34.12 -18.05 -12.29
C HIS A 32 -33.19 -17.02 -12.97
N PRO A 33 -33.60 -16.29 -14.02
CA PRO A 33 -32.73 -15.38 -14.78
C PRO A 33 -32.00 -14.33 -13.92
N LEU A 34 -32.65 -13.81 -12.88
CA LEU A 34 -32.02 -12.88 -11.92
C LEU A 34 -30.83 -13.51 -11.16
N ILE A 35 -30.91 -14.80 -10.82
CA ILE A 35 -29.84 -15.50 -10.10
C ILE A 35 -28.64 -15.69 -11.03
N LEU A 36 -28.90 -16.12 -12.27
CA LEU A 36 -27.85 -16.26 -13.29
C LEU A 36 -27.15 -14.93 -13.57
N LYS A 37 -27.91 -13.83 -13.64
CA LYS A 37 -27.37 -12.47 -13.81
C LYS A 37 -26.48 -12.07 -12.63
N ALA A 38 -26.97 -12.25 -11.40
CA ALA A 38 -26.22 -11.91 -10.19
C ALA A 38 -24.91 -12.72 -10.08
N GLN A 39 -24.93 -14.00 -10.44
CA GLN A 39 -23.73 -14.85 -10.47
C GLN A 39 -22.72 -14.34 -11.50
N LYS A 40 -23.15 -14.02 -12.72
CA LYS A 40 -22.27 -13.46 -13.76
C LYS A 40 -21.66 -12.13 -13.33
N GLU A 41 -22.44 -11.26 -12.68
CA GLU A 41 -21.96 -9.97 -12.18
C GLU A 41 -20.93 -10.14 -11.05
N ALA A 42 -21.16 -11.05 -10.11
CA ALA A 42 -20.20 -11.33 -9.04
C ALA A 42 -18.86 -11.84 -9.57
N VAL A 43 -18.88 -12.78 -10.51
CA VAL A 43 -17.66 -13.34 -11.12
C VAL A 43 -16.93 -12.29 -11.97
N ARG A 44 -17.66 -11.42 -12.69
CA ARG A 44 -17.08 -10.29 -13.42
C ARG A 44 -16.41 -9.27 -12.51
N SER A 45 -17.00 -8.98 -11.35
CA SER A 45 -16.38 -8.07 -10.37
C SER A 45 -15.02 -8.61 -9.91
N GLN A 46 -14.96 -9.90 -9.53
CA GLN A 46 -13.69 -10.52 -9.11
C GLN A 46 -12.66 -10.56 -10.24
N LEU A 47 -13.09 -10.81 -11.48
CA LEU A 47 -12.22 -10.76 -12.64
C LEU A 47 -11.61 -9.36 -12.85
N SER A 48 -12.44 -8.32 -12.74
CA SER A 48 -12.01 -6.92 -12.86
C SER A 48 -10.92 -6.57 -11.84
N ASP A 49 -11.06 -7.03 -10.59
CA ASP A 49 -10.07 -6.80 -9.54
C ASP A 49 -8.72 -7.47 -9.86
N LEU A 50 -8.75 -8.73 -10.34
CA LEU A 50 -7.54 -9.46 -10.70
C LEU A 50 -6.85 -8.86 -11.93
N GLU A 51 -7.61 -8.40 -12.92
CA GLU A 51 -7.06 -7.72 -14.09
C GLU A 51 -6.46 -6.35 -13.74
N ALA A 52 -7.05 -5.63 -12.79
CA ALA A 52 -6.48 -4.37 -12.29
C ALA A 52 -5.12 -4.61 -11.63
N ASP A 53 -5.03 -5.65 -10.78
CA ASP A 53 -3.78 -6.07 -10.14
C ASP A 53 -2.68 -6.47 -11.16
N LEU A 54 -3.06 -7.12 -12.27
CA LEU A 54 -2.13 -7.47 -13.36
C LEU A 54 -1.65 -6.22 -14.11
N ARG A 55 -2.56 -5.32 -14.48
CA ARG A 55 -2.23 -4.07 -15.18
C ARG A 55 -1.31 -3.19 -14.34
N GLU A 56 -1.59 -3.08 -13.03
CA GLU A 56 -0.72 -2.37 -12.09
C GLU A 56 0.69 -2.96 -12.11
N TYR A 57 0.82 -4.29 -11.95
CA TYR A 57 2.13 -4.94 -11.97
C TYR A 57 2.89 -4.76 -13.29
N GLU A 58 2.19 -4.87 -14.43
CA GLU A 58 2.78 -4.69 -15.76
C GLU A 58 3.25 -3.25 -16.00
N SER A 59 2.46 -2.26 -15.58
CA SER A 59 2.82 -0.84 -15.64
C SER A 59 4.05 -0.53 -14.77
N LEU A 60 4.09 -1.06 -13.55
CA LEU A 60 5.26 -0.95 -12.66
C LEU A 60 6.51 -1.61 -13.28
N LYS A 61 6.37 -2.80 -13.88
CA LYS A 61 7.45 -3.53 -14.55
C LYS A 61 7.94 -2.83 -15.82
N ALA A 62 7.07 -2.12 -16.52
CA ALA A 62 7.38 -1.30 -17.68
C ALA A 62 8.09 0.02 -17.31
N GLY A 63 8.27 0.31 -16.02
CA GLY A 63 8.91 1.54 -15.55
C GLY A 63 8.01 2.76 -15.66
N GLU A 64 6.69 2.56 -15.80
CA GLU A 64 5.69 3.64 -15.76
C GLU A 64 5.41 4.12 -14.33
N PHE A 65 6.22 3.68 -13.37
CA PHE A 65 6.27 4.24 -12.03
C PHE A 65 7.11 5.51 -12.04
N LYS A 66 6.43 6.66 -12.16
CA LYS A 66 7.06 7.94 -11.85
C LYS A 66 7.15 8.04 -10.33
N LEU A 67 8.38 8.00 -9.80
CA LEU A 67 8.66 8.61 -8.51
C LEU A 67 8.39 10.10 -8.67
N ASP A 68 7.14 10.50 -8.44
CA ASP A 68 6.80 11.90 -8.27
C ASP A 68 7.67 12.47 -7.15
N GLN A 69 7.96 13.76 -7.24
CA GLN A 69 8.96 14.54 -6.50
C GLN A 69 8.75 14.63 -4.97
N LEU A 70 8.21 13.58 -4.34
CA LEU A 70 8.26 13.37 -2.92
C LEU A 70 9.63 12.77 -2.61
N GLN A 71 10.57 13.69 -2.38
CA GLN A 71 11.63 13.59 -1.39
C GLN A 71 12.18 12.17 -1.22
N THR A 72 13.32 11.91 -1.86
CA THR A 72 14.07 10.65 -1.76
C THR A 72 13.97 10.07 -0.36
N VAL A 73 13.84 8.75 -0.16
CA VAL A 73 13.80 8.11 1.17
C VAL A 73 14.87 8.65 2.15
N LYS A 74 16.01 9.10 1.60
CA LYS A 74 17.10 9.80 2.32
C LYS A 74 16.68 11.09 3.04
N GLU A 75 15.64 11.77 2.59
CA GLU A 75 15.14 13.04 3.13
C GLU A 75 14.12 12.82 4.26
N ILE A 76 13.57 11.61 4.42
CA ILE A 76 12.59 11.28 5.48
C ILE A 76 13.06 11.75 6.86
N PRO A 77 14.29 11.45 7.33
CA PRO A 77 14.74 11.91 8.63
C PRO A 77 14.69 13.44 8.77
N THR A 78 15.17 14.14 7.75
CA THR A 78 15.18 15.61 7.74
C THR A 78 13.77 16.18 7.72
N ILE A 79 12.83 15.57 7.02
CA ILE A 79 11.42 15.99 7.00
C ILE A 79 10.80 15.84 8.38
N LEU A 80 11.02 14.72 9.07
CA LEU A 80 10.49 14.51 10.42
C LEU A 80 11.02 15.55 11.40
N ILE A 81 12.32 15.83 11.36
CA ILE A 81 12.94 16.87 12.21
C ILE A 81 12.35 18.25 11.88
N LYS A 82 12.24 18.59 10.59
CA LYS A 82 11.64 19.85 10.14
C LYS A 82 10.17 19.97 10.56
N ALA A 83 9.38 18.90 10.45
CA ALA A 83 7.99 18.88 10.85
C ALA A 83 7.82 19.07 12.36
N ARG A 84 8.65 18.42 13.18
CA ARG A 84 8.69 18.66 14.63
C ARG A 84 8.96 20.13 14.94
N ILE A 85 9.99 20.70 14.32
CA ILE A 85 10.37 22.12 14.52
C ILE A 85 9.25 23.05 14.05
N ALA A 86 8.62 22.78 12.91
CA ALA A 86 7.53 23.59 12.37
C ALA A 86 6.29 23.59 13.28
N GLN A 87 6.07 22.52 14.05
CA GLN A 87 5.02 22.44 15.06
C GLN A 87 5.42 23.06 16.41
N GLY A 88 6.63 23.60 16.54
CA GLY A 88 7.13 24.19 17.79
C GLY A 88 7.41 23.17 18.90
N LEU A 89 7.47 21.88 18.58
CA LEU A 89 7.69 20.83 19.56
C LEU A 89 9.16 20.71 19.90
N SER A 90 9.49 20.64 21.19
CA SER A 90 10.79 20.16 21.64
C SER A 90 10.92 18.65 21.44
N GLN A 91 12.15 18.14 21.53
CA GLN A 91 12.39 16.69 21.50
C GLN A 91 11.73 15.98 22.69
N LYS A 92 11.62 16.68 23.84
CA LYS A 92 10.87 16.21 25.00
C LYS A 92 9.38 16.09 24.68
N ASP A 93 8.77 17.10 24.07
CA ASP A 93 7.34 17.08 23.72
C ASP A 93 7.01 15.94 22.74
N LEU A 94 7.86 15.73 21.74
CA LEU A 94 7.71 14.59 20.82
C LEU A 94 7.87 13.25 21.55
N ALA A 95 8.82 13.16 22.49
CA ALA A 95 9.00 11.95 23.28
C ALA A 95 7.76 11.66 24.15
N GLU A 96 7.19 12.68 24.79
CA GLU A 96 5.96 12.55 25.59
C GLU A 96 4.77 12.08 24.74
N ARG A 97 4.58 12.66 23.54
CA ARG A 97 3.54 12.21 22.59
C ARG A 97 3.67 10.74 22.20
N LEU A 98 4.90 10.25 22.10
CA LEU A 98 5.21 8.88 21.69
C LEU A 98 5.35 7.90 22.86
N GLY A 99 5.23 8.36 24.11
CA GLY A 99 5.48 7.54 25.30
C GLY A 99 6.94 7.07 25.44
N LEU A 100 7.90 7.91 25.03
CA LEU A 100 9.34 7.62 24.99
C LEU A 100 10.12 8.52 25.94
N LYS A 101 11.38 8.13 26.19
CA LYS A 101 12.35 9.01 26.87
C LYS A 101 12.91 10.02 25.88
N GLU A 102 13.08 11.27 26.30
CA GLU A 102 13.65 12.35 25.48
C GLU A 102 15.00 11.96 24.84
N GLN A 103 15.89 11.32 25.61
CA GLN A 103 17.20 10.83 25.12
C GLN A 103 17.08 9.91 23.90
N GLN A 104 15.95 9.19 23.76
CA GLN A 104 15.72 8.33 22.61
C GLN A 104 15.40 9.14 21.36
N ILE A 105 14.63 10.22 21.47
CA ILE A 105 14.36 11.15 20.37
C ILE A 105 15.64 11.90 19.99
N GLN A 106 16.39 12.40 20.99
CA GLN A 106 17.70 13.02 20.77
C GLN A 106 18.63 12.09 19.97
N ARG A 107 18.74 10.82 20.36
CA ARG A 107 19.58 9.85 19.65
C ARG A 107 19.08 9.60 18.23
N TYR A 108 17.76 9.52 18.02
CA TYR A 108 17.22 9.36 16.67
C TYR A 108 17.54 10.56 15.80
N GLU A 109 17.25 11.79 16.24
CA GLU A 109 17.54 12.98 15.45
C GLU A 109 19.05 13.19 15.22
N ALA A 110 19.90 12.90 16.21
CA ALA A 110 21.36 12.98 16.07
C ALA A 110 21.96 11.98 15.08
N THR A 111 21.22 10.91 14.75
CA THR A 111 21.66 9.86 13.82
C THR A 111 20.81 9.83 12.56
N ASP A 112 20.03 10.87 12.28
CA ASP A 112 19.06 10.91 11.18
C ASP A 112 18.20 9.64 11.11
N TYR A 113 17.76 9.17 12.27
CA TYR A 113 16.95 7.97 12.46
C TYR A 113 17.58 6.68 11.92
N ALA A 114 18.89 6.64 11.65
CA ALA A 114 19.58 5.46 11.09
C ALA A 114 19.44 4.21 11.97
N SER A 115 19.33 4.39 13.29
CA SER A 115 19.13 3.31 14.27
C SER A 115 17.66 2.95 14.52
N ALA A 116 16.72 3.73 13.97
CA ALA A 116 15.30 3.53 14.19
C ALA A 116 14.75 2.44 13.27
N ARG A 117 13.88 1.58 13.82
CA ARG A 117 13.10 0.64 13.01
C ARG A 117 12.09 1.41 12.17
N LEU A 118 11.73 0.89 10.99
CA LEU A 118 10.72 1.51 10.13
C LEU A 118 9.38 1.75 10.85
N SER A 119 8.97 0.85 11.75
CA SER A 119 7.78 1.05 12.58
C SER A 119 7.86 2.31 13.45
N ARG A 120 9.04 2.60 14.00
CA ARG A 120 9.28 3.81 14.79
C ARG A 120 9.26 5.06 13.92
N ILE A 121 9.82 5.00 12.71
CA ILE A 121 9.75 6.11 11.76
C ILE A 121 8.28 6.43 11.44
N ARG A 122 7.45 5.40 11.23
CA ARG A 122 5.99 5.57 11.02
C ARG A 122 5.27 6.15 12.23
N GLU A 123 5.56 5.67 13.44
CA GLU A 123 5.00 6.21 14.69
C GLU A 123 5.31 7.71 14.83
N VAL A 124 6.56 8.09 14.57
CA VAL A 124 7.00 9.49 14.61
C VAL A 124 6.33 10.32 13.51
N ALA A 125 6.27 9.80 12.28
CA ALA A 125 5.59 10.45 11.18
C ALA A 125 4.11 10.72 11.50
N GLY A 126 3.40 9.71 12.03
CA GLY A 126 2.01 9.85 12.46
C GLY A 126 1.84 10.85 13.62
N ALA A 127 2.73 10.83 14.62
CA ALA A 127 2.70 11.79 15.73
C ALA A 127 2.96 13.25 15.28
N LEU A 128 3.57 13.42 14.11
CA LEU A 128 3.83 14.69 13.46
C LEU A 128 2.87 15.00 12.30
N GLY A 129 1.90 14.14 11.97
CA GLY A 129 0.99 14.33 10.84
C GLY A 129 1.70 14.41 9.48
N VAL A 130 2.83 13.71 9.34
CA VAL A 130 3.59 13.62 8.09
C VAL A 130 3.26 12.30 7.41
N GLY A 131 2.72 12.36 6.19
CA GLY A 131 2.46 11.17 5.36
C GLY A 131 1.06 10.56 5.49
N ASP A 132 0.06 11.37 5.87
CA ASP A 132 -1.35 11.09 5.57
C ASP A 132 -1.68 11.39 4.10
#